data_AF-A0A1Z7ZTV3-F1
#
_entry.id   AF-A0A1Z7ZTV3-F1
#
_cell.length_a   1.000
_cell.length_b   1.000
_cell.length_c   1.000
_cell.angle_alpha   90.00
_cell.angle_beta   90.00
_cell.angle_gamma   90.00
#
_symmetry.space_group_name_H-M   'P 1'
#
loop_
_entity.id
_entity.type
_entity.pdbx_description
1 polymer ?
#
loop_
_entity_poly.entity_id
_entity_poly.type
_entity_poly.pdbx_seq_one_letter_code
_entity_poly.pdbx_strand_id
1 'polypeptide(L)'
;MNIITKALSEYGVKETVGSKDNLRILNYFNEIGFDGSKLKDETAWCSAYSNWVAKTSGYQYSGKLTARSWLRIGTSTSTPKVGDIVVFWRESPSSWKGHVGFFIKATKNYVYVLGGNQRNMVCIKAYPKHRVLDYRELTRVK
;
A
#
# COMPACT_ATOMS: atom_id res chain seq x y z
N MET A 1 8.28 10.42 12.69
CA MET A 1 7.40 9.27 13.04
C MET A 1 7.88 8.02 12.31
N ASN A 2 7.80 6.84 12.92
CA ASN A 2 8.14 5.57 12.25
C ASN A 2 7.07 5.25 11.18
N ILE A 3 7.48 4.72 10.02
CA ILE A 3 6.59 4.43 8.88
C ILE A 3 5.42 3.51 9.28
N ILE A 4 5.66 2.51 10.15
CA ILE A 4 4.59 1.60 10.55
C ILE A 4 3.60 2.26 11.50
N THR A 5 4.07 3.15 12.40
CA THR A 5 3.20 3.94 13.26
C THR A 5 2.29 4.85 12.45
N LYS A 6 2.84 5.47 11.39
CA LYS A 6 2.05 6.29 10.46
C LYS A 6 1.05 5.45 9.66
N ALA A 7 1.43 4.26 9.22
CA ALA A 7 0.50 3.35 8.57
C ALA A 7 -0.66 2.96 9.51
N LEU A 8 -0.34 2.62 10.76
CA LEU A 8 -1.32 2.19 11.77
C LEU A 8 -2.24 3.33 12.25
N SER A 9 -1.84 4.60 12.14
CA SER A 9 -2.72 5.73 12.50
C SER A 9 -3.99 5.79 11.65
N GLU A 10 -4.00 5.12 10.49
CA GLU A 10 -5.14 5.05 9.57
C GLU A 10 -5.91 3.74 9.68
N TYR A 11 -5.59 2.87 10.65
CA TYR A 11 -6.24 1.57 10.77
C TYR A 11 -7.77 1.74 10.93
N GLY A 12 -8.54 1.02 10.12
CA GLY A 12 -10.00 1.08 10.12
C GLY A 12 -10.61 2.13 9.20
N VAL A 13 -9.82 3.02 8.58
CA VAL A 13 -10.32 3.92 7.51
C VAL A 13 -10.90 3.05 6.40
N LYS A 14 -12.19 3.25 6.09
CA LYS A 14 -12.94 2.44 5.12
C LYS A 14 -13.74 3.31 4.16
N GLU A 15 -14.02 2.80 2.98
CA GLU A 15 -14.98 3.44 2.07
C GLU A 15 -16.35 3.57 2.75
N THR A 16 -17.04 4.65 2.44
CA THR A 16 -18.43 4.86 2.88
C THR A 16 -19.35 4.31 1.80
N VAL A 17 -20.37 3.56 2.19
CA VAL A 17 -21.38 3.07 1.25
C VAL A 17 -22.35 4.20 0.94
N GLY A 18 -22.55 4.53 -0.34
CA GLY A 18 -23.49 5.55 -0.81
C GLY A 18 -22.83 6.63 -1.66
N SER A 19 -23.50 7.76 -1.85
CA SER A 19 -23.06 8.85 -2.74
C SER A 19 -21.98 9.78 -2.15
N LYS A 20 -21.40 9.42 -1.00
CA LYS A 20 -20.40 10.25 -0.31
C LYS A 20 -19.09 9.50 -0.18
N ASP A 21 -18.06 10.03 -0.82
CA ASP A 21 -16.69 9.52 -0.68
C ASP A 21 -16.17 9.73 0.73
N ASN A 22 -15.34 8.80 1.20
CA ASN A 22 -14.58 9.05 2.42
C ASN A 22 -13.49 10.09 2.12
N LEU A 23 -13.64 11.30 2.66
CA LEU A 23 -12.69 12.41 2.50
C LEU A 23 -11.25 12.02 2.84
N ARG A 24 -11.05 11.06 3.75
CA ARG A 24 -9.72 10.58 4.10
C ARG A 24 -9.06 9.82 2.96
N ILE A 25 -9.82 9.00 2.24
CA ILE A 25 -9.33 8.26 1.09
C ILE A 25 -9.03 9.23 -0.06
N LEU A 26 -9.90 10.21 -0.31
CA LEU A 26 -9.64 11.28 -1.28
C LEU A 26 -8.35 12.05 -0.96
N ASN A 27 -8.12 12.34 0.31
CA ASN A 27 -6.91 13.04 0.75
C ASN A 27 -5.63 12.23 0.48
N TYR A 28 -5.67 10.90 0.50
CA TYR A 28 -4.48 10.11 0.10
C TYR A 28 -4.06 10.43 -1.33
N PHE A 29 -5.02 10.56 -2.25
CA PHE A 29 -4.76 10.89 -3.65
C PHE A 29 -4.27 12.34 -3.80
N ASN A 30 -4.98 13.29 -3.19
CA ASN A 30 -4.65 14.72 -3.28
C ASN A 30 -3.22 14.99 -2.81
N GLU A 31 -2.83 14.40 -1.68
CA GLU A 31 -1.49 14.53 -1.10
C GLU A 31 -0.39 13.95 -1.96
N ILE A 32 -0.69 13.04 -2.89
CA ILE A 32 0.31 12.48 -3.83
C ILE A 32 0.18 13.10 -5.24
N GLY A 33 -0.57 14.19 -5.39
CA GLY A 33 -0.68 14.96 -6.63
C GLY A 33 -1.75 14.46 -7.61
N PHE A 34 -2.70 13.64 -7.15
CA PHE A 34 -3.84 13.17 -7.95
C PHE A 34 -5.12 13.82 -7.47
N ASP A 35 -6.03 14.14 -8.40
CA ASP A 35 -7.35 14.66 -8.04
C ASP A 35 -8.27 13.50 -7.61
N GLY A 36 -8.40 13.30 -6.30
CA GLY A 36 -9.21 12.22 -5.72
C GLY A 36 -10.67 12.26 -6.17
N SER A 37 -11.23 13.45 -6.41
CA SER A 37 -12.65 13.62 -6.80
C SER A 37 -12.96 13.11 -8.21
N LYS A 38 -11.93 12.93 -9.04
CA LYS A 38 -12.03 12.41 -10.42
C LYS A 38 -11.78 10.91 -10.50
N LEU A 39 -11.40 10.27 -9.40
CA LEU A 39 -11.12 8.85 -9.36
C LEU A 39 -12.39 8.10 -8.96
N LYS A 40 -12.81 7.13 -9.78
CA LYS A 40 -13.99 6.31 -9.48
C LYS A 40 -13.72 5.41 -8.27
N ASP A 41 -14.77 5.01 -7.55
CA ASP A 41 -14.70 4.09 -6.40
C ASP A 41 -13.94 2.78 -6.68
N GLU A 42 -13.95 2.30 -7.93
CA GLU A 42 -13.22 1.10 -8.35
C GLU A 42 -11.69 1.29 -8.42
N THR A 43 -11.20 2.51 -8.23
CA THR A 43 -9.76 2.82 -8.29
C THR A 43 -9.05 2.23 -7.07
N ALA A 44 -8.23 1.20 -7.29
CA ALA A 44 -7.50 0.51 -6.23
C ALA A 44 -6.55 1.46 -5.45
N TRP A 45 -7.02 2.03 -4.34
CA TRP A 45 -6.28 3.00 -3.51
C TRP A 45 -5.21 2.42 -2.58
N CYS A 46 -4.87 1.12 -2.70
CA CYS A 46 -3.77 0.49 -1.96
C CYS A 46 -2.43 1.23 -2.15
N SER A 47 -2.14 1.65 -3.39
CA SER A 47 -0.92 2.40 -3.70
C SER A 47 -1.02 3.86 -3.26
N ALA A 48 -2.20 4.49 -3.36
CA ALA A 48 -2.40 5.87 -2.89
C ALA A 48 -2.12 5.98 -1.38
N TYR A 49 -2.72 5.07 -0.59
CA TYR A 49 -2.44 4.95 0.84
C TYR A 49 -0.94 4.72 1.12
N SER A 50 -0.31 3.75 0.44
CA SER A 50 1.09 3.41 0.69
C SER A 50 2.03 4.58 0.33
N ASN A 51 1.74 5.31 -0.75
CA ASN A 51 2.51 6.50 -1.15
C ASN A 51 2.32 7.62 -0.13
N TRP A 52 1.09 7.86 0.33
CA TRP A 52 0.80 8.86 1.35
C TRP A 52 1.55 8.57 2.66
N VAL A 53 1.55 7.31 3.13
CA VAL A 53 2.29 6.91 4.33
C VAL A 53 3.79 7.13 4.15
N ALA A 54 4.37 6.67 3.03
CA ALA A 54 5.79 6.83 2.76
C ALA A 54 6.20 8.30 2.65
N LYS A 55 5.47 9.10 1.85
CA LYS A 55 5.70 10.54 1.67
C LYS A 55 5.64 11.29 3.00
N THR A 56 4.57 11.11 3.77
CA THR A 56 4.38 11.83 5.05
C THR A 56 5.28 11.32 6.18
N SER A 57 5.98 10.21 5.97
CA SER A 57 6.99 9.69 6.88
C SER A 57 8.43 10.04 6.47
N GLY A 58 8.62 10.77 5.37
CA GLY A 58 9.96 11.14 4.86
C GLY A 58 10.71 10.00 4.18
N TYR A 59 9.99 9.05 3.57
CA TYR A 59 10.57 7.94 2.81
C TYR A 59 10.37 8.15 1.31
N GLN A 60 11.23 7.51 0.50
CA GLN A 60 10.99 7.40 -0.93
C GLN A 60 9.65 6.70 -1.20
N TYR A 61 8.97 7.11 -2.27
CA TYR A 61 7.66 6.61 -2.65
C TYR A 61 7.55 6.52 -4.18
N SER A 62 6.64 5.71 -4.68
CA SER A 62 6.53 5.45 -6.12
C SER A 62 5.91 6.60 -6.92
N GLY A 63 5.08 7.42 -6.26
CA GLY A 63 4.30 8.48 -6.90
C GLY A 63 3.23 8.00 -7.88
N LYS A 64 2.98 6.68 -7.97
CA LYS A 64 2.05 6.08 -8.94
C LYS A 64 0.95 5.29 -8.24
N LEU A 65 -0.23 5.25 -8.87
CA LEU A 65 -1.38 4.49 -8.36
C LEU A 65 -1.28 2.97 -8.60
N THR A 66 -0.39 2.53 -9.47
CA THR A 66 -0.21 1.09 -9.77
C THR A 66 0.62 0.41 -8.68
N ALA A 67 0.10 -0.64 -8.05
CA ALA A 67 0.81 -1.36 -6.98
C ALA A 67 2.20 -1.88 -7.40
N ARG A 68 2.37 -2.28 -8.67
CA ARG A 68 3.66 -2.78 -9.18
C ARG A 68 4.71 -1.69 -9.42
N SER A 69 4.36 -0.40 -9.36
CA SER A 69 5.36 0.68 -9.44
C SER A 69 6.40 0.58 -8.33
N TRP A 70 6.02 0.02 -7.18
CA TRP A 70 6.84 -0.16 -6.00
C TRP A 70 8.01 -1.13 -6.20
N LEU A 71 7.97 -2.00 -7.22
CA LEU A 71 9.11 -2.86 -7.59
C LEU A 71 10.36 -2.07 -7.99
N ARG A 72 10.20 -0.77 -8.32
CA ARG A 72 11.28 0.13 -8.75
C ARG A 72 11.77 1.06 -7.64
N ILE A 73 11.25 0.93 -6.43
CA ILE A 73 11.50 1.82 -5.28
C ILE A 73 12.16 1.01 -4.16
N GLY A 74 13.08 1.62 -3.41
CA GLY A 74 13.78 0.93 -2.33
C GLY A 74 14.74 -0.16 -2.82
N THR A 75 15.20 -0.98 -1.89
CA THR A 75 16.11 -2.11 -2.13
C THR A 75 15.35 -3.43 -1.99
N SER A 76 15.53 -4.37 -2.92
CA SER A 76 14.95 -5.73 -2.80
C SER A 76 15.55 -6.45 -1.59
N THR A 77 14.73 -7.20 -0.85
CA THR A 77 15.19 -7.99 0.29
C THR A 77 14.46 -9.31 0.40
N SER A 78 15.16 -10.36 0.83
CA SER A 78 14.59 -11.67 1.17
C SER A 78 14.27 -11.79 2.67
N THR A 79 14.68 -10.81 3.48
CA THR A 79 14.53 -10.78 4.95
C THR A 79 13.75 -9.53 5.39
N PRO A 80 12.46 -9.42 5.01
CA PRO A 80 11.67 -8.22 5.28
C PRO A 80 11.50 -7.96 6.77
N LYS A 81 11.54 -6.68 7.13
CA LYS A 81 11.28 -6.15 8.47
C LYS A 81 9.92 -5.47 8.51
N VAL A 82 9.38 -5.27 9.72
CA VAL A 82 8.11 -4.56 9.92
C VAL A 82 8.22 -3.16 9.31
N GLY A 83 7.28 -2.84 8.41
CA GLY A 83 7.27 -1.55 7.68
C GLY A 83 7.90 -1.60 6.28
N ASP A 84 8.56 -2.70 5.89
CA ASP A 84 9.00 -2.88 4.50
C ASP A 84 7.78 -3.02 3.57
N ILE A 85 7.94 -2.65 2.31
CA ILE A 85 6.88 -2.79 1.33
C ILE A 85 6.81 -4.24 0.85
N VAL A 86 5.60 -4.76 0.71
CA VAL A 86 5.32 -6.03 0.04
C VAL A 86 4.54 -5.75 -1.23
N VAL A 87 5.05 -6.23 -2.36
CA VAL A 87 4.36 -6.12 -3.65
C VAL A 87 3.81 -7.49 -4.05
N PHE A 88 2.55 -7.54 -4.42
CA PHE A 88 1.88 -8.76 -4.86
C PHE A 88 1.42 -8.67 -6.31
N TRP A 89 1.35 -9.80 -6.99
CA TRP A 89 0.57 -9.92 -8.22
C TRP A 89 -0.92 -10.14 -7.94
N ARG A 90 -1.77 -9.76 -8.90
CA ARG A 90 -3.20 -10.08 -8.96
C ARG A 90 -3.54 -10.67 -10.33
N GLU A 91 -4.52 -11.58 -10.35
CA GLU A 91 -4.94 -12.37 -11.53
C GLU A 91 -3.87 -13.33 -12.03
N SER A 92 -2.71 -12.84 -12.46
CA SER A 92 -1.56 -13.65 -12.84
C SER A 92 -0.23 -12.97 -12.51
N PRO A 93 0.88 -13.72 -12.40
CA PRO A 93 2.21 -13.15 -12.23
C PRO A 93 2.61 -12.18 -13.36
N SER A 94 2.16 -12.43 -14.60
CA SER A 94 2.45 -11.62 -15.78
C SER A 94 1.53 -10.40 -15.97
N SER A 95 0.35 -10.36 -15.33
CA SER A 95 -0.59 -9.23 -15.40
C SER A 95 0.02 -7.96 -14.81
N TRP A 96 -0.34 -6.77 -15.29
CA TRP A 96 0.09 -5.51 -14.65
C TRP A 96 -0.57 -5.29 -13.27
N LYS A 97 -1.66 -6.00 -12.98
CA LYS A 97 -2.43 -5.84 -11.74
C LYS A 97 -1.64 -6.36 -10.54
N GLY A 98 -1.85 -5.70 -9.40
CA GLY A 98 -1.14 -6.04 -8.17
C GLY A 98 -1.79 -5.49 -6.92
N HIS A 99 -1.13 -5.73 -5.79
CA HIS A 99 -1.48 -5.16 -4.49
C HIS A 99 -0.19 -4.74 -3.78
N VAL A 100 -0.28 -3.76 -2.89
CA VAL A 100 0.86 -3.25 -2.12
C VAL A 100 0.44 -2.95 -0.68
N GLY A 101 1.34 -3.18 0.26
CA GLY A 101 1.15 -2.81 1.67
C GLY A 101 2.46 -2.96 2.46
N PHE A 102 2.39 -2.68 3.75
CA PHE A 102 3.51 -2.74 4.68
C PHE A 102 3.58 -4.10 5.36
N PHE A 103 4.75 -4.72 5.37
CA PHE A 103 5.01 -6.01 6.01
C PHE A 103 4.78 -5.92 7.52
N ILE A 104 4.09 -6.92 8.07
CA ILE A 104 3.89 -7.09 9.52
C ILE A 104 4.57 -8.36 10.01
N LYS A 105 4.28 -9.50 9.38
CA LYS A 105 4.90 -10.79 9.70
C LYS A 105 4.71 -11.78 8.56
N ALA A 106 5.48 -12.86 8.58
CA ALA A 106 5.29 -14.01 7.71
C ALA A 106 5.12 -15.30 8.52
N THR A 107 4.40 -16.26 7.96
CA THR A 107 4.30 -17.65 8.42
C THR A 107 4.80 -18.57 7.30
N LYS A 108 4.67 -19.89 7.44
CA LYS A 108 5.06 -20.85 6.39
C LYS A 108 4.46 -20.49 5.03
N ASN A 109 3.16 -20.22 4.98
CA ASN A 109 2.42 -20.07 3.71
C ASN A 109 1.91 -18.65 3.43
N TYR A 110 1.89 -17.77 4.44
CA TYR A 110 1.27 -16.45 4.34
C TYR A 110 2.20 -15.31 4.74
N VAL A 111 1.92 -14.13 4.19
CA VAL A 111 2.45 -12.83 4.61
C VAL A 111 1.30 -11.98 5.09
N TYR A 112 1.44 -11.37 6.25
CA TYR A 112 0.50 -10.43 6.82
C TYR A 112 0.97 -9.02 6.50
N VAL A 113 0.09 -8.22 5.91
CA VAL A 113 0.40 -6.86 5.50
C VAL A 113 -0.67 -5.88 5.98
N LEU A 114 -0.21 -4.72 6.44
CA LEU A 114 -1.04 -3.55 6.68
C LEU A 114 -1.14 -2.77 5.38
N GLY A 115 -2.34 -2.62 4.84
CA GLY A 115 -2.52 -1.97 3.54
C GLY A 115 -3.91 -1.35 3.41
N GLY A 116 -3.99 -0.37 2.52
CA GLY A 116 -5.24 0.24 2.08
C GLY A 116 -5.98 -0.63 1.06
N ASN A 117 -7.26 -0.35 0.89
CA ASN A 117 -8.19 -1.07 0.01
C ASN A 117 -8.20 -2.60 0.22
N GLN A 118 -8.04 -3.03 1.47
CA GLN A 118 -8.14 -4.43 1.84
C GLN A 118 -9.52 -4.67 2.43
N ARG A 119 -10.44 -5.20 1.61
CA ARG A 119 -11.89 -5.20 1.93
C ARG A 119 -12.41 -3.77 2.09
N ASN A 120 -12.02 -2.89 1.16
CA ASN A 120 -12.40 -1.48 1.11
C ASN A 120 -12.04 -0.72 2.40
N MET A 121 -10.95 -1.14 3.08
CA MET A 121 -10.45 -0.49 4.29
C MET A 121 -8.94 -0.62 4.46
N VAL A 122 -8.39 0.18 5.37
CA VAL A 122 -7.05 0.01 5.93
C VAL A 122 -7.15 -1.03 7.04
N CYS A 123 -6.55 -2.20 6.83
CA CYS A 123 -6.50 -3.26 7.83
C CYS A 123 -5.24 -4.11 7.68
N ILE A 124 -5.06 -5.09 8.56
CA ILE A 124 -4.04 -6.13 8.38
C ILE A 124 -4.71 -7.36 7.74
N LYS A 125 -4.15 -7.86 6.64
CA LYS A 125 -4.67 -9.04 5.94
C LYS A 125 -3.55 -9.99 5.53
N ALA A 126 -3.86 -11.29 5.59
CA ALA A 126 -2.97 -12.34 5.13
C ALA A 126 -3.12 -12.56 3.60
N TYR A 127 -1.99 -12.70 2.92
CA TYR A 127 -1.89 -13.05 1.51
C TYR A 127 -0.98 -14.28 1.34
N PRO A 128 -1.29 -15.21 0.41
CA PRO A 128 -0.41 -16.33 0.12
C PRO A 128 0.96 -15.86 -0.35
N LYS A 129 2.03 -16.50 0.15
CA LYS A 129 3.42 -16.16 -0.21
C LYS A 129 3.70 -16.27 -1.71
N HIS A 130 3.09 -17.24 -2.40
CA HIS A 130 3.27 -17.41 -3.85
C HIS A 130 2.79 -16.20 -4.66
N ARG A 131 2.01 -15.29 -4.05
CA ARG A 131 1.57 -14.03 -4.67
C ARG A 131 2.56 -12.90 -4.56
N VAL A 132 3.58 -13.03 -3.71
CA VAL A 132 4.60 -12.00 -3.52
C VAL A 132 5.47 -11.93 -4.77
N LEU A 133 5.66 -10.72 -5.28
CA LEU A 133 6.61 -10.41 -6.33
C LEU A 133 7.95 -10.00 -5.74
N ASP A 134 7.94 -9.15 -4.71
CA ASP A 134 9.15 -8.69 -4.02
C ASP A 134 8.82 -8.08 -2.66
N TYR A 135 9.83 -7.99 -1.79
CA TYR A 135 9.83 -7.14 -0.61
C TYR A 135 10.83 -6.00 -0.80
N ARG A 136 10.46 -4.78 -0.43
CA ARG A 136 11.27 -3.58 -0.66
C ARG A 136 11.52 -2.82 0.63
N GLU A 137 12.78 -2.68 0.99
CA GLU A 137 13.23 -1.80 2.08
C GLU A 137 13.28 -0.35 1.56
N LEU A 138 12.50 0.54 2.18
CA LEU A 138 12.46 1.95 1.79
C LEU A 138 13.56 2.76 2.50
N THR A 139 14.30 3.54 1.73
CA THR A 139 15.25 4.54 2.26
C THR A 139 14.53 5.85 2.62
N ARG A 140 14.95 6.48 3.71
CA ARG A 140 14.54 7.86 4.03
C ARG A 140 15.13 8.85 3.03
N VAL A 141 14.34 9.83 2.64
CA VAL A 141 14.82 10.97 1.86
C VAL A 141 15.46 11.95 2.85
N LYS A 142 16.70 12.37 2.58
CA LYS A 142 17.39 13.39 3.37
C LYS A 142 16.73 14.76 3.20
#